data_AF-A0A2E3KHE0-F1
#
_entry.id   AF-A0A2E3KHE0-F1
#
_cell.length_a   1.000
_cell.length_b   1.000
_cell.length_c   1.000
_cell.angle_alpha   90.00
_cell.angle_beta   90.00
_cell.angle_gamma   90.00
#
_symmetry.space_group_name_H-M   'P 1'
#
loop_
_entity.id
_entity.type
_entity.pdbx_description
1 polymer ?
#
loop_
_entity_poly.entity_id
_entity_poly.type
_entity_poly.pdbx_seq_one_letter_code
_entity_poly.pdbx_strand_id
1 'polypeptide(L)'
;MKIEWHVLTVLLSTCLHAQASGQCLDGPCDEPHGGLGCVVDECCEAVCDVDANCCSIGWDEFCATIADEICAGLACPGAQPCDQFSTVPGCDDRDCCRLTCDHDWYCCSTQWDAFCIDLASDICDVPPCELSIPTGVIVEAEPCDERLNDGCNILSGETRAILLGDVILGTTTTSSPRDTDWFSIEIFETSTVRVFIESEFPAQLVLQSGVCAGPLEFHSVHEALPCAGARQIDLELAPGTWHLIVAPGFERIGLRAYLPCELDELEKGEEPEPTYFGVRYLLSVLPEDITCSGEPDLDGDGMIDGADLTLLLVEWGGAASEADLDCDGVVGGGDLALLLSSWSR
;
A
#
# COMPACT_ATOMS: atom_id res chain seq x y z
N MET A 1 48.51 10.79 -31.88
CA MET A 1 47.21 11.07 -32.54
C MET A 1 46.34 9.86 -32.23
N LYS A 2 45.57 9.84 -31.13
CA LYS A 2 44.25 10.50 -30.94
C LYS A 2 43.28 10.18 -32.09
N ILE A 3 42.01 9.78 -31.97
CA ILE A 3 41.04 9.16 -31.02
C ILE A 3 39.91 8.64 -31.99
N GLU A 4 38.93 7.86 -31.52
CA GLU A 4 37.52 7.83 -32.03
C GLU A 4 37.14 6.85 -33.14
N TRP A 5 37.01 5.56 -32.83
CA TRP A 5 36.15 4.65 -33.62
C TRP A 5 35.33 3.66 -32.78
N HIS A 6 35.29 3.79 -31.44
CA HIS A 6 34.52 2.89 -30.55
C HIS A 6 33.53 3.61 -29.62
N VAL A 7 33.33 4.91 -29.80
CA VAL A 7 32.36 5.71 -29.00
C VAL A 7 31.04 5.92 -29.75
N LEU A 8 30.99 5.73 -31.08
CA LEU A 8 29.78 6.00 -31.88
C LEU A 8 28.70 4.91 -31.76
N THR A 9 29.04 3.67 -31.42
CA THR A 9 28.07 2.56 -31.42
C THR A 9 27.28 2.45 -30.11
N VAL A 10 27.82 2.96 -29.00
CA VAL A 10 27.14 2.93 -27.69
C VAL A 10 26.25 4.16 -27.48
N LEU A 11 26.60 5.30 -28.10
CA LEU A 11 25.76 6.51 -28.07
C LEU A 11 24.53 6.43 -29.00
N LEU A 12 24.55 5.62 -30.06
CA LEU A 12 23.34 5.40 -30.86
C LEU A 12 22.34 4.46 -30.17
N SER A 13 22.81 3.45 -29.42
CA SER A 13 21.91 2.48 -28.77
C SER A 13 21.18 3.05 -27.54
N THR A 14 21.77 4.05 -26.89
CA THR A 14 21.17 4.75 -25.73
C THR A 14 20.22 5.88 -26.14
N CYS A 15 20.30 6.38 -27.38
CA CYS A 15 19.33 7.36 -27.90
C CYS A 15 18.08 6.75 -28.54
N LEU A 16 18.08 5.46 -28.90
CA LEU A 16 16.89 4.83 -29.50
C LEU A 16 15.77 4.58 -28.49
N HIS A 17 16.08 4.22 -27.25
CA HIS A 17 15.06 3.95 -26.23
C HIS A 17 14.36 5.22 -25.74
N ALA A 18 15.06 6.37 -25.68
CA ALA A 18 14.49 7.63 -25.23
C ALA A 18 13.60 8.35 -26.27
N GLN A 19 13.48 7.81 -27.50
CA GLN A 19 12.64 8.38 -28.57
C GLN A 19 11.30 7.67 -28.78
N ALA A 20 11.08 6.50 -28.16
CA ALA A 20 9.88 5.70 -28.37
C ALA A 20 8.62 6.34 -27.75
N SER A 21 8.67 6.77 -26.49
CA SER A 21 7.47 7.27 -25.79
C SER A 21 6.95 8.63 -26.32
N GLY A 22 7.75 9.36 -27.11
CA GLY A 22 7.30 10.60 -27.77
C GLY A 22 6.58 10.39 -29.11
N GLN A 23 6.52 9.15 -29.61
CA GLN A 23 6.00 8.79 -30.93
C GLN A 23 4.70 7.98 -30.85
N CYS A 24 4.19 7.69 -29.65
CA CYS A 24 3.05 6.80 -29.39
C CYS A 24 1.76 7.54 -28.99
N LEU A 25 1.46 8.69 -29.60
CA LEU A 25 0.34 9.54 -29.17
C LEU A 25 -0.62 9.92 -30.29
N ASP A 26 -0.63 9.16 -31.39
CA ASP A 26 -1.43 9.49 -32.57
C ASP A 26 -2.09 8.25 -33.17
N GLY A 27 -3.40 8.29 -33.37
CA GLY A 27 -4.16 7.29 -34.11
C GLY A 27 -4.53 5.98 -33.37
N PRO A 28 -5.47 5.21 -33.94
CA PRO A 28 -5.91 3.92 -33.40
C PRO A 28 -4.88 2.80 -33.65
N CYS A 29 -4.71 1.87 -32.71
CA CYS A 29 -3.74 0.77 -32.85
C CYS A 29 -4.21 -0.34 -33.79
N ASP A 30 -5.53 -0.52 -33.93
CA ASP A 30 -6.17 -1.62 -34.67
C ASP A 30 -6.40 -1.32 -36.16
N GLU A 31 -6.13 -0.10 -36.61
CA GLU A 31 -6.30 0.30 -38.00
C GLU A 31 -5.08 1.08 -38.53
N PRO A 32 -4.73 0.95 -39.83
CA PRO A 32 -3.65 1.74 -40.42
C PRO A 32 -3.99 3.24 -40.48
N HIS A 33 -3.02 4.09 -40.18
CA HIS A 33 -3.16 5.55 -40.27
C HIS A 33 -1.86 6.24 -40.71
N GLY A 34 -1.96 7.53 -41.06
CA GLY A 34 -0.81 8.30 -41.56
C GLY A 34 0.14 8.82 -40.47
N GLY A 35 -0.13 8.48 -39.21
CA GLY A 35 0.62 8.90 -38.04
C GLY A 35 1.75 7.92 -37.71
N LEU A 36 2.50 8.25 -36.66
CA LEU A 36 3.53 7.40 -36.08
C LEU A 36 2.97 6.79 -34.79
N GLY A 37 3.29 5.52 -34.53
CA GLY A 37 2.81 4.83 -33.34
C GLY A 37 1.29 4.71 -33.31
N CYS A 38 0.73 4.44 -32.13
CA CYS A 38 -0.70 4.48 -31.88
C CYS A 38 -0.94 5.00 -30.46
N VAL A 39 -2.19 5.35 -30.12
CA VAL A 39 -2.56 6.02 -28.84
C VAL A 39 -2.29 5.20 -27.58
N VAL A 40 -2.23 3.87 -27.68
CA VAL A 40 -1.95 3.00 -26.54
C VAL A 40 -0.43 2.83 -26.44
N ASP A 41 0.20 3.58 -25.53
CA ASP A 41 1.67 3.63 -25.36
C ASP A 41 2.30 2.23 -25.32
N GLU A 42 1.77 1.31 -24.50
CA GLU A 42 2.34 -0.04 -24.35
C GLU A 42 2.19 -0.88 -25.62
N CYS A 43 1.06 -0.74 -26.30
CA CYS A 43 0.84 -1.41 -27.57
C CYS A 43 1.80 -0.85 -28.61
N CYS A 44 1.93 0.47 -28.67
CA CYS A 44 2.87 1.13 -29.55
C CYS A 44 4.30 0.66 -29.26
N GLU A 45 4.77 0.70 -28.01
CA GLU A 45 6.12 0.25 -27.62
C GLU A 45 6.33 -1.23 -27.97
N ALA A 46 5.38 -2.11 -27.66
CA ALA A 46 5.45 -3.53 -28.00
C ALA A 46 5.50 -3.76 -29.52
N VAL A 47 4.71 -3.03 -30.31
CA VAL A 47 4.73 -3.10 -31.79
C VAL A 47 6.05 -2.57 -32.34
N CYS A 48 6.60 -1.52 -31.74
CA CYS A 48 7.86 -0.90 -32.16
C CYS A 48 9.08 -1.77 -31.86
N ASP A 49 9.04 -2.57 -30.79
CA ASP A 49 10.04 -3.58 -30.49
C ASP A 49 10.04 -4.72 -31.51
N VAL A 50 8.88 -5.00 -32.11
CA VAL A 50 8.75 -5.96 -33.23
C VAL A 50 9.22 -5.33 -34.54
N ASP A 51 8.73 -4.13 -34.87
CA ASP A 51 9.15 -3.37 -36.06
C ASP A 51 9.21 -1.86 -35.79
N ALA A 52 10.44 -1.34 -35.72
CA ALA A 52 10.72 0.08 -35.51
C ALA A 52 10.18 1.01 -36.62
N ASN A 53 9.78 0.48 -37.78
CA ASN A 53 9.14 1.29 -38.82
C ASN A 53 7.76 1.81 -38.39
N CYS A 54 7.07 1.10 -37.47
CA CYS A 54 5.76 1.51 -36.98
C CYS A 54 5.78 2.82 -36.18
N CYS A 55 6.89 3.13 -35.49
CA CYS A 55 7.10 4.43 -34.84
C CYS A 55 7.92 5.42 -35.68
N SER A 56 8.72 4.98 -36.65
CA SER A 56 9.66 5.86 -37.36
C SER A 56 9.27 6.23 -38.80
N ILE A 57 8.38 5.46 -39.43
CA ILE A 57 7.95 5.67 -40.83
C ILE A 57 6.45 5.92 -40.91
N GLY A 58 5.64 5.07 -40.28
CA GLY A 58 4.19 5.19 -40.29
C GLY A 58 3.48 3.92 -39.84
N TRP A 59 2.26 4.08 -39.34
CA TRP A 59 1.42 2.96 -38.88
C TRP A 59 0.61 2.36 -40.04
N ASP A 60 1.14 1.32 -40.68
CA ASP A 60 0.49 0.66 -41.82
C ASP A 60 -0.27 -0.62 -41.44
N GLU A 61 -0.78 -1.35 -42.45
CA GLU A 61 -1.55 -2.60 -42.26
C GLU A 61 -0.74 -3.67 -41.51
N PHE A 62 0.59 -3.66 -41.64
CA PHE A 62 1.46 -4.59 -40.93
C PHE A 62 1.54 -4.22 -39.44
N CYS A 63 1.68 -2.93 -39.12
CA CYS A 63 1.66 -2.45 -37.74
C CYS A 63 0.35 -2.79 -37.02
N ALA A 64 -0.80 -2.55 -37.68
CA ALA A 64 -2.11 -2.90 -37.15
C ALA A 64 -2.28 -4.43 -36.95
N THR A 65 -1.70 -5.25 -37.84
CA THR A 65 -1.75 -6.71 -37.70
C THR A 65 -0.90 -7.20 -36.53
N ILE A 66 0.29 -6.62 -36.33
CA ILE A 66 1.11 -6.93 -35.15
C ILE A 66 0.34 -6.54 -33.89
N ALA A 67 -0.27 -5.35 -33.89
CA ALA A 67 -1.04 -4.86 -32.76
C ALA A 67 -2.19 -5.80 -32.37
N ASP A 68 -2.94 -6.34 -33.34
CA ASP A 68 -4.02 -7.32 -33.09
C ASP A 68 -3.50 -8.59 -32.39
N GLU A 69 -2.25 -9.00 -32.67
CA GLU A 69 -1.65 -10.19 -32.05
C GLU A 69 -1.06 -9.95 -30.66
N ILE A 70 -0.41 -8.79 -30.42
CA ILE A 70 0.38 -8.56 -29.20
C ILE A 70 -0.24 -7.56 -28.22
N CYS A 71 -1.17 -6.72 -28.67
CA CYS A 71 -1.75 -5.67 -27.84
C CYS A 71 -3.05 -6.07 -27.15
N ALA A 72 -3.46 -7.34 -27.24
CA ALA A 72 -4.63 -7.83 -26.54
C ALA A 72 -4.47 -7.63 -25.02
N GLY A 73 -5.27 -6.73 -24.44
CA GLY A 73 -5.23 -6.36 -23.02
C GLY A 73 -4.41 -5.12 -22.69
N LEU A 74 -3.77 -4.48 -23.67
CA LEU A 74 -3.15 -3.18 -23.52
C LEU A 74 -4.18 -2.09 -23.89
N ALA A 75 -4.68 -1.37 -22.89
CA ALA A 75 -5.78 -0.41 -23.05
C ALA A 75 -5.48 0.99 -22.50
N CYS A 76 -4.27 1.22 -21.98
CA CYS A 76 -3.88 2.46 -21.33
C CYS A 76 -2.85 3.24 -22.18
N PRO A 77 -3.07 4.53 -22.45
CA PRO A 77 -4.27 5.30 -22.16
C PRO A 77 -5.45 4.93 -23.11
N GLY A 78 -6.66 5.02 -22.56
CA GLY A 78 -7.92 4.95 -23.28
C GLY A 78 -8.38 6.31 -23.81
N ALA A 79 -9.58 6.38 -24.38
CA ALA A 79 -10.06 7.58 -25.08
C ALA A 79 -10.84 8.56 -24.18
N GLN A 80 -11.32 8.12 -23.01
CA GLN A 80 -12.23 8.89 -22.17
C GLN A 80 -11.70 9.10 -20.75
N PRO A 81 -12.19 10.14 -20.04
CA PRO A 81 -11.83 10.40 -18.65
C PRO A 81 -11.99 9.19 -17.72
N CYS A 82 -11.05 9.02 -16.78
CA CYS A 82 -11.09 7.92 -15.80
C CYS A 82 -12.31 7.97 -14.86
N ASP A 83 -12.97 9.12 -14.75
CA ASP A 83 -14.22 9.31 -13.99
C ASP A 83 -15.49 9.01 -14.80
N GLN A 84 -15.38 8.47 -16.02
CA GLN A 84 -16.50 8.23 -16.92
C GLN A 84 -16.59 6.78 -17.40
N PHE A 85 -17.82 6.27 -17.45
CA PHE A 85 -18.11 4.93 -17.95
C PHE A 85 -17.77 4.79 -19.44
N SER A 86 -17.14 3.69 -19.81
CA SER A 86 -16.88 3.28 -21.19
C SER A 86 -17.17 1.80 -21.40
N THR A 87 -17.71 1.46 -22.57
CA THR A 87 -17.82 0.05 -23.00
C THR A 87 -16.53 -0.49 -23.60
N VAL A 88 -15.49 0.35 -23.67
CA VAL A 88 -14.13 0.00 -24.09
C VAL A 88 -13.23 0.06 -22.85
N PRO A 89 -12.22 -0.82 -22.71
CA PRO A 89 -11.31 -0.79 -21.57
C PRO A 89 -10.39 0.44 -21.55
N GLY A 90 -9.81 0.72 -20.37
CA GLY A 90 -8.84 1.79 -20.11
C GLY A 90 -9.43 3.21 -20.11
N CYS A 91 -8.68 4.21 -19.64
CA CYS A 91 -9.07 5.64 -19.58
C CYS A 91 -7.89 6.58 -19.94
N ASP A 92 -8.18 7.86 -20.17
CA ASP A 92 -7.28 8.84 -20.79
C ASP A 92 -6.05 9.24 -19.95
N ASP A 93 -6.14 9.17 -18.62
CA ASP A 93 -4.97 9.28 -17.75
C ASP A 93 -4.24 7.94 -17.71
N ARG A 94 -3.06 7.91 -18.35
CA ARG A 94 -2.25 6.70 -18.50
C ARG A 94 -1.86 6.09 -17.16
N ASP A 95 -1.36 6.90 -16.23
CA ASP A 95 -0.77 6.38 -15.00
C ASP A 95 -1.88 5.90 -14.06
N CYS A 96 -3.02 6.60 -14.03
CA CYS A 96 -4.23 6.17 -13.34
C CYS A 96 -4.84 4.91 -13.97
N CYS A 97 -4.93 4.87 -15.30
CA CYS A 97 -5.44 3.72 -16.04
C CYS A 97 -4.62 2.47 -15.70
N ARG A 98 -3.29 2.57 -15.79
CA ARG A 98 -2.37 1.47 -15.44
C ARG A 98 -2.59 1.00 -14.02
N LEU A 99 -2.52 1.91 -13.05
CA LEU A 99 -2.71 1.57 -11.64
C LEU A 99 -4.02 0.82 -11.41
N THR A 100 -5.12 1.29 -12.02
CA THR A 100 -6.44 0.63 -11.93
C THR A 100 -6.43 -0.76 -12.56
N CYS A 101 -5.77 -0.93 -13.70
CA CYS A 101 -5.65 -2.21 -14.40
C CYS A 101 -4.76 -3.22 -13.65
N ASP A 102 -3.72 -2.71 -12.98
CA ASP A 102 -2.93 -3.28 -11.89
C ASP A 102 -3.76 -4.06 -10.87
N HIS A 103 -4.84 -3.42 -10.45
CA HIS A 103 -5.70 -3.88 -9.39
C HIS A 103 -6.87 -4.72 -9.90
N ASP A 104 -7.44 -4.37 -11.05
CA ASP A 104 -8.50 -5.13 -11.70
C ASP A 104 -8.28 -5.25 -13.20
N TRP A 105 -7.83 -6.45 -13.62
CA TRP A 105 -7.62 -6.81 -15.02
C TRP A 105 -8.89 -6.60 -15.89
N TYR A 106 -10.09 -6.59 -15.29
CA TYR A 106 -11.33 -6.30 -16.00
C TYR A 106 -11.30 -4.91 -16.66
N CYS A 107 -10.69 -3.92 -15.99
CA CYS A 107 -10.62 -2.54 -16.45
C CYS A 107 -9.74 -2.34 -17.69
N CYS A 108 -8.74 -3.21 -17.93
CA CYS A 108 -7.91 -3.21 -19.16
C CYS A 108 -8.39 -4.20 -20.24
N SER A 109 -9.18 -5.22 -19.88
CA SER A 109 -9.50 -6.31 -20.81
C SER A 109 -10.93 -6.32 -21.32
N THR A 110 -11.86 -5.76 -20.55
CA THR A 110 -13.29 -5.91 -20.82
C THR A 110 -13.98 -4.57 -21.01
N GLN A 111 -13.98 -3.70 -19.99
CA GLN A 111 -14.60 -2.38 -20.07
C GLN A 111 -14.20 -1.50 -18.88
N TRP A 112 -14.27 -0.19 -19.04
CA TRP A 112 -14.12 0.77 -17.94
C TRP A 112 -15.49 1.10 -17.31
N ASP A 113 -15.89 0.33 -16.30
CA ASP A 113 -17.21 0.44 -15.70
C ASP A 113 -17.25 1.25 -14.40
N ALA A 114 -18.40 1.24 -13.69
CA ALA A 114 -18.53 1.96 -12.42
C ALA A 114 -17.57 1.47 -11.33
N PHE A 115 -17.18 0.19 -11.32
CA PHE A 115 -16.19 -0.33 -10.37
C PHE A 115 -14.79 0.16 -10.73
N CYS A 116 -14.45 0.27 -12.02
CA CYS A 116 -13.20 0.88 -12.46
C CYS A 116 -13.12 2.37 -12.06
N ILE A 117 -14.23 3.11 -12.17
CA ILE A 117 -14.31 4.52 -11.76
C ILE A 117 -14.14 4.66 -10.25
N ASP A 118 -14.86 3.86 -9.47
CA ASP A 118 -14.76 3.89 -8.01
C ASP A 118 -13.32 3.57 -7.57
N LEU A 119 -12.74 2.48 -8.11
CA LEU A 119 -11.35 2.08 -7.84
C LEU A 119 -10.35 3.17 -8.25
N ALA A 120 -10.47 3.74 -9.45
CA ALA A 120 -9.62 4.83 -9.92
C ALA A 120 -9.70 6.06 -9.01
N SER A 121 -10.90 6.39 -8.53
CA SER A 121 -11.10 7.50 -7.59
C SER A 121 -10.42 7.29 -6.24
N ASP A 122 -10.23 6.02 -5.84
CA ASP A 122 -9.60 5.65 -4.58
C ASP A 122 -8.07 5.56 -4.66
N ILE A 123 -7.48 5.34 -5.85
CA ILE A 123 -6.03 5.09 -6.03
C ILE A 123 -5.25 6.14 -6.82
N CYS A 124 -5.86 6.82 -7.80
CA CYS A 124 -5.09 7.56 -8.80
C CYS A 124 -4.52 8.89 -8.31
N ASP A 125 -5.21 9.56 -7.39
CA ASP A 125 -4.84 10.89 -6.88
C ASP A 125 -4.31 10.84 -5.44
N VAL A 126 -3.89 9.66 -4.96
CA VAL A 126 -3.35 9.51 -3.61
C VAL A 126 -1.85 9.78 -3.63
N PRO A 127 -1.36 10.91 -3.08
CA PRO A 127 0.07 11.14 -3.01
C PRO A 127 0.71 10.10 -2.08
N PRO A 128 1.94 9.63 -2.39
CA PRO A 128 2.69 8.81 -1.47
C PRO A 128 2.86 9.60 -0.17
N CYS A 129 2.55 8.93 0.93
CA CYS A 129 2.52 9.53 2.25
C CYS A 129 3.46 8.76 3.19
N GLU A 130 3.96 9.45 4.20
CA GLU A 130 4.95 8.90 5.13
C GLU A 130 4.36 8.86 6.53
N LEU A 131 4.38 7.68 7.18
CA LEU A 131 3.89 7.54 8.54
C LEU A 131 4.81 8.24 9.56
N SER A 132 4.21 8.94 10.52
CA SER A 132 4.92 9.38 11.72
C SER A 132 5.03 8.22 12.70
N ILE A 133 6.21 7.59 12.76
CA ILE A 133 6.45 6.42 13.61
C ILE A 133 6.67 6.86 15.07
N PRO A 134 5.83 6.42 16.03
CA PRO A 134 6.05 6.68 17.45
C PRO A 134 7.32 6.02 17.99
N THR A 135 7.86 6.52 19.09
CA THR A 135 8.98 5.84 19.78
C THR A 135 8.46 4.66 20.60
N GLY A 136 9.22 3.55 20.65
CA GLY A 136 8.84 2.38 21.45
C GLY A 136 8.00 1.34 20.70
N VAL A 137 7.71 1.58 19.41
CA VAL A 137 7.02 0.60 18.56
C VAL A 137 7.76 -0.73 18.49
N ILE A 138 6.99 -1.80 18.47
CA ILE A 138 7.47 -3.15 18.26
C ILE A 138 7.58 -3.37 16.76
N VAL A 139 8.80 -3.24 16.24
CA VAL A 139 9.08 -3.53 14.83
C VAL A 139 8.85 -5.03 14.58
N GLU A 140 8.19 -5.35 13.49
CA GLU A 140 8.10 -6.71 12.99
C GLU A 140 9.49 -7.28 12.73
N ALA A 141 9.71 -8.51 13.20
CA ALA A 141 10.95 -9.24 12.92
C ALA A 141 10.88 -9.91 11.54
N GLU A 142 10.32 -9.18 10.59
CA GLU A 142 10.00 -9.58 9.24
C GLU A 142 10.73 -8.62 8.30
N PRO A 143 11.81 -9.07 7.64
CA PRO A 143 12.44 -8.28 6.60
C PRO A 143 11.45 -8.03 5.46
N CYS A 144 11.62 -6.92 4.77
CA CYS A 144 10.94 -6.63 3.52
C CYS A 144 11.09 -7.81 2.53
N ASP A 145 10.03 -8.13 1.77
CA ASP A 145 9.89 -9.27 0.84
C ASP A 145 9.88 -10.68 1.47
N GLU A 146 10.04 -10.79 2.79
CA GLU A 146 9.79 -12.04 3.50
C GLU A 146 8.30 -12.18 3.85
N ARG A 147 7.88 -13.41 4.17
CA ARG A 147 6.49 -13.80 4.49
C ARG A 147 6.43 -14.77 5.67
N LEU A 148 6.98 -14.34 6.79
CA LEU A 148 7.25 -15.13 8.00
C LEU A 148 6.01 -15.32 8.87
N ASN A 149 5.06 -14.39 8.87
CA ASN A 149 3.84 -14.41 9.69
C ASN A 149 2.55 -14.59 8.86
N ASP A 150 2.65 -15.21 7.68
CA ASP A 150 1.59 -15.27 6.67
C ASP A 150 0.39 -16.18 7.01
N GLY A 151 0.35 -16.69 8.24
CA GLY A 151 -0.71 -17.52 8.79
C GLY A 151 -1.10 -18.66 7.88
N CYS A 152 -2.40 -18.79 7.60
CA CYS A 152 -2.91 -19.93 6.83
C CYS A 152 -2.58 -19.89 5.34
N ASN A 153 -1.95 -18.82 4.84
CA ASN A 153 -1.45 -18.76 3.46
C ASN A 153 -0.13 -19.54 3.29
N ILE A 154 0.56 -19.88 4.38
CA ILE A 154 1.75 -20.73 4.39
C ILE A 154 1.49 -22.04 5.14
N LEU A 155 2.19 -23.11 4.75
CA LEU A 155 1.98 -24.45 5.30
C LEU A 155 2.31 -24.55 6.80
N SER A 156 3.22 -23.72 7.29
CA SER A 156 3.59 -23.69 8.70
C SER A 156 2.51 -23.05 9.58
N GLY A 157 1.63 -22.19 9.02
CA GLY A 157 0.60 -21.52 9.80
C GLY A 157 1.15 -20.52 10.81
N GLU A 158 2.35 -19.99 10.59
CA GLU A 158 3.01 -19.09 11.54
C GLU A 158 2.23 -17.77 11.64
N THR A 159 2.02 -17.32 12.86
CA THR A 159 1.38 -16.03 13.18
C THR A 159 2.21 -15.36 14.26
N ARG A 160 2.15 -14.04 14.34
CA ARG A 160 2.80 -13.31 15.41
C ARG A 160 1.85 -13.10 16.58
N ALA A 161 2.18 -13.65 17.75
CA ALA A 161 1.40 -13.37 18.95
C ALA A 161 1.62 -11.94 19.43
N ILE A 162 0.53 -11.24 19.75
CA ILE A 162 0.53 -9.86 20.24
C ILE A 162 -0.30 -9.74 21.52
N LEU A 163 -0.01 -8.71 22.31
CA LEU A 163 -0.71 -8.40 23.55
C LEU A 163 -1.53 -7.12 23.40
N LEU A 164 -2.56 -6.98 24.23
CA LEU A 164 -3.25 -5.71 24.41
C LEU A 164 -2.24 -4.67 24.92
N GLY A 165 -2.17 -3.54 24.23
CA GLY A 165 -1.20 -2.48 24.45
C GLY A 165 -0.08 -2.42 23.40
N ASP A 166 0.12 -3.48 22.62
CA ASP A 166 1.19 -3.50 21.62
C ASP A 166 0.90 -2.49 20.49
N VAL A 167 1.92 -1.71 20.14
CA VAL A 167 1.95 -0.92 18.91
C VAL A 167 3.03 -1.46 18.00
N ILE A 168 2.58 -1.96 16.84
CA ILE A 168 3.39 -2.73 15.92
C ILE A 168 3.67 -1.88 14.70
N LEU A 169 4.94 -1.79 14.33
CA LEU A 169 5.35 -1.26 13.04
C LEU A 169 5.62 -2.44 12.11
N GLY A 170 4.81 -2.56 11.07
CA GLY A 170 4.98 -3.59 10.04
C GLY A 170 5.17 -3.05 8.64
N THR A 171 5.53 -3.98 7.77
CA THR A 171 5.81 -3.77 6.36
C THR A 171 5.12 -4.87 5.59
N THR A 172 4.43 -4.53 4.51
CA THR A 172 3.82 -5.53 3.63
C THR A 172 4.27 -5.34 2.19
N THR A 173 4.23 -6.42 1.41
CA THR A 173 4.58 -6.39 -0.01
C THR A 173 3.50 -7.03 -0.90
N THR A 174 3.50 -6.63 -2.16
CA THR A 174 2.70 -7.30 -3.19
C THR A 174 3.49 -8.26 -4.07
N SER A 175 4.73 -8.60 -3.69
CA SER A 175 5.51 -9.60 -4.42
C SER A 175 4.75 -10.94 -4.41
N SER A 176 4.78 -11.71 -5.51
CA SER A 176 3.96 -12.92 -5.61
C SER A 176 4.66 -14.09 -4.91
N PRO A 177 4.04 -14.72 -3.89
CA PRO A 177 2.66 -14.56 -3.41
C PRO A 177 2.50 -13.43 -2.39
N ARG A 178 1.34 -12.74 -2.39
CA ARG A 178 1.08 -11.54 -1.55
C ARG A 178 1.40 -11.78 -0.07
N ASP A 179 2.12 -10.85 0.51
CA ASP A 179 2.41 -10.78 1.93
C ASP A 179 1.15 -10.39 2.73
N THR A 180 0.88 -11.12 3.80
CA THR A 180 -0.22 -10.82 4.73
C THR A 180 0.25 -11.02 6.14
N ASP A 181 0.13 -10.00 6.98
CA ASP A 181 0.62 -10.10 8.35
C ASP A 181 -0.47 -10.63 9.27
N TRP A 182 -0.28 -11.82 9.84
CA TRP A 182 -1.23 -12.41 10.78
C TRP A 182 -0.77 -12.23 12.21
N PHE A 183 -1.58 -11.51 12.99
CA PHE A 183 -1.39 -11.29 14.41
C PHE A 183 -2.40 -12.10 15.21
N SER A 184 -1.92 -12.97 16.10
CA SER A 184 -2.77 -13.73 17.02
C SER A 184 -2.89 -13.03 18.38
N ILE A 185 -4.12 -12.89 18.87
CA ILE A 185 -4.44 -12.35 20.18
C ILE A 185 -5.31 -13.34 20.96
N GLU A 186 -5.00 -13.52 22.24
CA GLU A 186 -5.78 -14.37 23.14
C GLU A 186 -6.69 -13.53 24.03
N ILE A 187 -7.99 -13.79 23.95
CA ILE A 187 -9.02 -13.13 24.75
C ILE A 187 -9.51 -14.09 25.84
N PHE A 188 -9.40 -13.70 27.11
CA PHE A 188 -9.75 -14.58 28.23
C PHE A 188 -11.20 -14.42 28.70
N GLU A 189 -11.78 -13.26 28.49
CA GLU A 189 -13.18 -12.95 28.82
C GLU A 189 -13.79 -12.07 27.73
N THR A 190 -15.12 -12.14 27.56
CA THR A 190 -15.80 -11.31 26.58
C THR A 190 -15.52 -9.84 26.87
N SER A 191 -14.86 -9.19 25.92
CA SER A 191 -14.39 -7.81 26.04
C SER A 191 -14.45 -7.13 24.69
N THR A 192 -14.55 -5.81 24.71
CA THR A 192 -14.37 -5.00 23.50
C THR A 192 -12.90 -4.64 23.40
N VAL A 193 -12.33 -4.88 22.23
CA VAL A 193 -10.96 -4.52 21.88
C VAL A 193 -11.01 -3.41 20.85
N ARG A 194 -10.27 -2.34 21.08
CA ARG A 194 -10.14 -1.22 20.16
C ARG A 194 -8.87 -1.39 19.35
N VAL A 195 -9.01 -1.53 18.04
CA VAL A 195 -7.89 -1.62 17.11
C VAL A 195 -7.75 -0.28 16.38
N PHE A 196 -6.52 0.19 16.27
CA PHE A 196 -6.15 1.32 15.42
C PHE A 196 -5.21 0.82 14.33
N ILE A 197 -5.48 1.23 13.09
CA ILE A 197 -4.61 0.94 11.95
C ILE A 197 -4.37 2.23 11.16
N GLU A 198 -3.11 2.51 10.87
CA GLU A 198 -2.67 3.60 9.99
C GLU A 198 -1.64 3.06 9.01
N SER A 199 -1.69 3.43 7.74
CA SER A 199 -0.88 2.81 6.69
C SER A 199 -0.47 3.81 5.60
N GLU A 200 0.62 3.51 4.90
CA GLU A 200 1.08 4.26 3.71
C GLU A 200 0.41 3.79 2.41
N PHE A 201 -0.47 2.80 2.53
CA PHE A 201 -1.20 2.12 1.46
C PHE A 201 -2.64 1.82 1.91
N PRO A 202 -3.59 1.60 0.99
CA PRO A 202 -4.93 1.15 1.36
C PRO A 202 -4.83 -0.20 2.08
N ALA A 203 -5.18 -0.26 3.36
CA ALA A 203 -5.02 -1.45 4.17
C ALA A 203 -6.36 -2.08 4.52
N GLN A 204 -6.43 -3.41 4.37
CA GLN A 204 -7.48 -4.25 4.94
C GLN A 204 -7.02 -4.75 6.31
N LEU A 205 -7.85 -4.54 7.32
CA LEU A 205 -7.80 -5.26 8.58
C LEU A 205 -8.91 -6.32 8.58
N VAL A 206 -8.54 -7.59 8.49
CA VAL A 206 -9.46 -8.72 8.49
C VAL A 206 -9.45 -9.40 9.85
N LEU A 207 -10.64 -9.64 10.43
CA LEU A 207 -10.81 -10.41 11.66
C LEU A 207 -11.20 -11.85 11.34
N GLN A 208 -10.40 -12.80 11.82
CA GLN A 208 -10.68 -14.23 11.70
C GLN A 208 -10.55 -14.96 13.04
N SER A 209 -11.14 -16.15 13.11
CA SER A 209 -10.92 -17.08 14.23
C SER A 209 -10.81 -18.53 13.72
N GLY A 210 -10.34 -19.41 14.59
CA GLY A 210 -10.15 -20.82 14.28
C GLY A 210 -8.71 -21.18 13.90
N VAL A 211 -8.55 -22.27 13.16
CA VAL A 211 -7.23 -22.85 12.84
C VAL A 211 -7.13 -23.13 11.35
N CYS A 212 -5.91 -23.12 10.80
CA CYS A 212 -5.69 -23.36 9.36
C CYS A 212 -6.16 -24.74 8.87
N ALA A 213 -6.23 -25.74 9.76
CA ALA A 213 -6.80 -27.06 9.45
C ALA A 213 -8.34 -27.06 9.33
N GLY A 214 -8.99 -25.97 9.75
CA GLY A 214 -10.43 -25.77 9.68
C GLY A 214 -11.21 -26.17 10.95
N PRO A 215 -12.35 -25.50 11.22
CA PRO A 215 -12.87 -24.36 10.46
C PRO A 215 -12.08 -23.07 10.77
N LEU A 216 -11.80 -22.32 9.71
CA LEU A 216 -11.32 -20.94 9.77
C LEU A 216 -12.53 -20.06 9.45
N GLU A 217 -12.86 -19.14 10.34
CA GLU A 217 -14.08 -18.34 10.29
C GLU A 217 -13.74 -16.87 10.02
N PHE A 218 -14.36 -16.30 8.98
CA PHE A 218 -14.28 -14.87 8.68
C PHE A 218 -15.39 -14.12 9.44
N HIS A 219 -15.03 -13.03 10.10
CA HIS A 219 -15.97 -12.22 10.89
C HIS A 219 -16.21 -10.85 10.27
N SER A 220 -15.16 -10.12 9.95
CA SER A 220 -15.25 -8.78 9.35
C SER A 220 -13.99 -8.39 8.58
N VAL A 221 -14.14 -7.37 7.73
CA VAL A 221 -13.05 -6.63 7.10
C VAL A 221 -13.29 -5.15 7.31
N HIS A 222 -12.22 -4.41 7.57
CA HIS A 222 -12.24 -2.96 7.73
C HIS A 222 -11.15 -2.36 6.86
N GLU A 223 -11.40 -1.15 6.36
CA GLU A 223 -10.48 -0.44 5.48
C GLU A 223 -9.87 0.76 6.19
N ALA A 224 -8.58 0.97 5.98
CA ALA A 224 -7.86 2.19 6.32
C ALA A 224 -7.26 2.81 5.06
N LEU A 225 -7.58 4.09 4.83
CA LEU A 225 -7.05 4.85 3.72
C LEU A 225 -5.63 5.35 4.01
N PRO A 226 -4.76 5.46 3.00
CA PRO A 226 -3.39 5.93 3.16
C PRO A 226 -3.30 7.27 3.90
N CYS A 227 -2.57 7.29 5.02
CA CYS A 227 -2.35 8.47 5.87
C CYS A 227 -3.59 9.35 6.12
N ALA A 228 -4.77 8.74 6.21
CA ALA A 228 -6.01 9.42 6.58
C ALA A 228 -6.16 9.56 8.11
N GLY A 229 -5.06 9.35 8.86
CA GLY A 229 -5.04 9.18 10.30
C GLY A 229 -5.44 7.77 10.73
N ALA A 230 -5.16 7.44 11.99
CA ALA A 230 -5.46 6.13 12.56
C ALA A 230 -6.96 5.79 12.49
N ARG A 231 -7.29 4.71 11.78
CA ARG A 231 -8.64 4.17 11.69
C ARG A 231 -8.95 3.36 12.95
N GLN A 232 -9.84 3.88 13.79
CA GLN A 232 -10.37 3.18 14.96
C GLN A 232 -11.45 2.16 14.59
N ILE A 233 -11.34 0.95 15.14
CA ILE A 233 -12.27 -0.16 14.97
C ILE A 233 -12.52 -0.81 16.34
N ASP A 234 -13.76 -0.82 16.80
CA ASP A 234 -14.14 -1.48 18.05
C ASP A 234 -14.68 -2.89 17.74
N LEU A 235 -14.08 -3.92 18.35
CA LEU A 235 -14.38 -5.33 18.12
C LEU A 235 -14.87 -5.99 19.41
N GLU A 236 -16.11 -6.49 19.42
CA GLU A 236 -16.63 -7.31 20.53
C GLU A 236 -16.15 -8.76 20.38
N LEU A 237 -15.18 -9.18 21.20
CA LEU A 237 -14.54 -10.48 21.09
C LEU A 237 -14.94 -11.39 22.25
N ALA A 238 -15.38 -12.61 21.92
CA ALA A 238 -15.59 -13.67 22.90
C ALA A 238 -14.27 -14.33 23.32
N PRO A 239 -14.22 -15.08 24.44
CA PRO A 239 -13.02 -15.78 24.85
C PRO A 239 -12.52 -16.75 23.79
N GLY A 240 -11.23 -16.69 23.50
CA GLY A 240 -10.54 -17.53 22.53
C GLY A 240 -9.44 -16.78 21.77
N THR A 241 -8.83 -17.49 20.83
CA THR A 241 -7.79 -16.95 19.95
C THR A 241 -8.43 -16.31 18.72
N TRP A 242 -8.04 -15.07 18.46
CA TRP A 242 -8.44 -14.29 17.29
C TRP A 242 -7.22 -13.93 16.45
N HIS A 243 -7.44 -13.77 15.15
CA HIS A 243 -6.42 -13.34 14.20
C HIS A 243 -6.81 -11.99 13.61
N LEU A 244 -5.97 -10.98 13.82
CA LEU A 244 -6.00 -9.70 13.11
C LEU A 244 -5.04 -9.82 11.93
N ILE A 245 -5.56 -9.65 10.72
CA ILE A 245 -4.77 -9.83 9.50
C ILE A 245 -4.67 -8.48 8.80
N VAL A 246 -3.46 -7.97 8.64
CA VAL A 246 -3.19 -6.76 7.86
C VAL A 246 -2.77 -7.19 6.45
N ALA A 247 -3.40 -6.60 5.44
CA ALA A 247 -3.07 -6.87 4.05
C ALA A 247 -3.32 -5.63 3.20
N PRO A 248 -2.61 -5.47 2.07
CA PRO A 248 -2.87 -4.36 1.17
C PRO A 248 -4.15 -4.58 0.38
N GLY A 249 -5.08 -3.63 0.44
CA GLY A 249 -6.41 -3.68 -0.18
C GLY A 249 -7.40 -2.62 0.31
N PHE A 250 -8.43 -2.42 -0.49
CA PHE A 250 -9.70 -1.79 -0.13
C PHE A 250 -10.66 -2.84 0.46
N GLU A 251 -11.77 -2.45 1.09
CA GLU A 251 -12.72 -3.38 1.72
C GLU A 251 -13.13 -4.56 0.81
N ARG A 252 -13.20 -4.32 -0.51
CA ARG A 252 -13.65 -5.31 -1.50
C ARG A 252 -12.58 -5.86 -2.44
N ILE A 253 -11.41 -5.22 -2.49
CA ILE A 253 -10.39 -5.49 -3.51
C ILE A 253 -9.03 -5.51 -2.83
N GLY A 254 -8.35 -6.66 -2.84
CA GLY A 254 -6.96 -6.76 -2.39
C GLY A 254 -6.00 -6.20 -3.45
N LEU A 255 -5.02 -5.40 -3.02
CA LEU A 255 -3.96 -4.94 -3.93
C LEU A 255 -3.01 -6.09 -4.26
N ARG A 256 -2.47 -6.09 -5.48
CA ARG A 256 -1.64 -7.18 -6.02
C ARG A 256 -0.35 -6.71 -6.67
N ALA A 257 -0.14 -5.39 -6.72
CA ALA A 257 1.01 -4.75 -7.34
C ALA A 257 1.30 -3.44 -6.60
N TYR A 258 2.43 -2.82 -6.95
CA TYR A 258 2.79 -1.45 -6.57
C TYR A 258 3.12 -1.20 -5.09
N LEU A 259 3.41 -2.27 -4.36
CA LEU A 259 4.07 -2.25 -3.06
C LEU A 259 5.39 -3.05 -3.11
N PRO A 260 6.35 -2.69 -4.00
CA PRO A 260 7.69 -3.26 -3.92
C PRO A 260 8.43 -2.66 -2.72
N CYS A 261 9.17 -3.49 -2.00
CA CYS A 261 10.08 -3.02 -0.97
C CYS A 261 11.21 -2.13 -1.54
N GLU A 262 11.81 -1.30 -0.68
CA GLU A 262 13.01 -0.55 -1.06
C GLU A 262 14.08 -1.51 -1.61
N LEU A 263 14.70 -1.07 -2.71
CA LEU A 263 15.49 -1.91 -3.60
C LEU A 263 16.86 -2.19 -3.01
N ASP A 264 16.94 -3.13 -2.08
CA ASP A 264 18.23 -3.58 -1.57
C ASP A 264 19.07 -4.31 -2.67
N GLU A 265 18.51 -4.55 -3.86
CA GLU A 265 19.21 -5.17 -4.99
C GLU A 265 18.94 -4.54 -6.37
N LEU A 266 18.80 -3.21 -6.53
CA LEU A 266 18.96 -2.66 -7.91
C LEU A 266 20.38 -2.93 -8.40
N GLU A 267 20.53 -3.67 -9.49
CA GLU A 267 21.81 -3.74 -10.16
C GLU A 267 22.22 -2.34 -10.65
N LYS A 268 23.54 -2.10 -10.77
CA LYS A 268 24.03 -0.79 -11.18
C LYS A 268 23.54 -0.45 -12.60
N GLY A 269 22.53 0.41 -12.68
CA GLY A 269 21.94 0.89 -13.93
C GLY A 269 20.48 0.46 -14.15
N GLU A 270 19.89 -0.26 -13.20
CA GLU A 270 18.46 -0.56 -13.16
C GLU A 270 17.70 0.62 -12.54
N GLU A 271 16.54 0.96 -13.11
CA GLU A 271 15.65 1.99 -12.56
C GLU A 271 14.68 1.35 -11.55
N PRO A 272 14.33 2.05 -10.46
CA PRO A 272 13.29 1.57 -9.55
C PRO A 272 11.99 1.27 -10.28
N GLU A 273 11.37 0.13 -9.95
CA GLU A 273 9.96 -0.06 -10.27
C GLU A 273 9.13 1.07 -9.65
N PRO A 274 8.10 1.59 -10.36
CA PRO A 274 7.27 2.65 -9.82
C PRO A 274 6.53 2.18 -8.55
N THR A 275 6.72 2.92 -7.46
CA THR A 275 5.97 2.76 -6.21
C THR A 275 4.84 3.79 -6.17
N TYR A 276 3.60 3.35 -5.97
CA TYR A 276 2.46 4.27 -5.80
C TYR A 276 2.13 4.52 -4.33
N PHE A 277 2.42 3.53 -3.48
CA PHE A 277 2.20 3.59 -2.05
C PHE A 277 3.48 3.25 -1.29
N GLY A 278 3.56 3.67 -0.03
CA GLY A 278 4.57 3.13 0.88
C GLY A 278 4.16 1.75 1.38
N VAL A 279 5.09 1.02 2.02
CA VAL A 279 4.86 -0.37 2.45
C VAL A 279 4.54 -0.49 3.94
N ARG A 280 4.62 0.60 4.70
CA ARG A 280 4.55 0.56 6.16
C ARG A 280 3.13 0.73 6.69
N TYR A 281 2.87 0.12 7.84
CA TYR A 281 1.68 0.36 8.63
C TYR A 281 1.99 0.32 10.14
N LEU A 282 1.13 0.97 10.91
CA LEU A 282 1.07 0.91 12.36
C LEU A 282 -0.22 0.20 12.76
N LEU A 283 -0.10 -0.83 13.59
CA LEU A 283 -1.22 -1.55 14.19
C LEU A 283 -1.13 -1.42 15.72
N SER A 284 -2.16 -0.85 16.34
CA SER A 284 -2.29 -0.76 17.80
C SER A 284 -3.55 -1.49 18.25
N VAL A 285 -3.46 -2.23 19.35
CA VAL A 285 -4.56 -3.02 19.89
C VAL A 285 -4.73 -2.73 21.37
N LEU A 286 -5.82 -2.07 21.76
CA LEU A 286 -6.05 -1.58 23.12
C LEU A 286 -7.32 -2.20 23.72
N PRO A 287 -7.41 -2.34 25.06
CA PRO A 287 -8.68 -2.65 25.71
C PRO A 287 -9.68 -1.49 25.56
N GLU A 288 -10.99 -1.75 25.57
CA GLU A 288 -12.02 -0.69 25.53
C GLU A 288 -11.93 0.27 26.73
N ASP A 289 -11.71 -0.29 27.92
CA ASP A 289 -11.44 0.48 29.13
C ASP A 289 -9.94 0.77 29.22
N ILE A 290 -9.43 1.65 28.36
CA ILE A 290 -8.20 2.36 28.70
C ILE A 290 -8.58 3.23 29.88
N THR A 291 -8.15 2.86 31.09
CA THR A 291 -8.21 3.76 32.25
C THR A 291 -7.12 4.83 32.08
N CYS A 292 -7.22 5.62 31.02
CA CYS A 292 -6.46 6.85 30.89
C CYS A 292 -7.24 7.92 31.65
N SER A 293 -6.61 8.51 32.67
CA SER A 293 -7.25 9.55 33.46
C SER A 293 -7.45 10.84 32.63
N GLY A 294 -6.64 11.03 31.58
CA GLY A 294 -6.48 12.31 30.89
C GLY A 294 -6.04 13.43 31.84
N GLU A 295 -5.66 13.09 33.08
CA GLU A 295 -5.26 14.00 34.15
C GLU A 295 -3.73 14.04 34.17
N PRO A 296 -3.10 15.16 33.80
CA PRO A 296 -1.63 15.25 33.79
C PRO A 296 -0.99 15.30 35.19
N ASP A 297 -1.79 15.38 36.25
CA ASP A 297 -1.39 15.23 37.66
C ASP A 297 -1.38 13.73 38.00
N LEU A 298 -0.23 13.11 37.76
CA LEU A 298 -0.03 11.66 37.82
C LEU A 298 0.26 11.17 39.25
N ASP A 299 0.76 12.03 40.13
CA ASP A 299 0.98 11.68 41.54
C ASP A 299 -0.17 12.08 42.48
N GLY A 300 -1.13 12.86 41.96
CA GLY A 300 -2.38 13.24 42.62
C GLY A 300 -2.20 14.31 43.69
N ASP A 301 -1.11 15.09 43.63
CA ASP A 301 -0.80 16.13 44.62
C ASP A 301 -1.48 17.48 44.34
N GLY A 302 -2.16 17.61 43.19
CA GLY A 302 -2.86 18.80 42.74
C GLY A 302 -1.99 19.78 41.94
N MET A 303 -0.74 19.42 41.64
CA MET A 303 0.19 20.19 40.82
C MET A 303 0.62 19.35 39.62
N ILE A 304 0.95 20.01 38.51
CA ILE A 304 1.54 19.36 37.33
C ILE A 304 2.97 19.88 37.22
N ASP A 305 3.92 19.12 37.73
CA ASP A 305 5.33 19.52 37.80
C ASP A 305 6.34 18.41 37.46
N GLY A 306 7.58 18.56 37.96
CA GLY A 306 8.64 17.60 37.71
C GLY A 306 8.38 16.21 38.28
N ALA A 307 7.50 16.09 39.28
CA ALA A 307 7.09 14.81 39.84
C ALA A 307 6.27 14.01 38.81
N ASP A 308 5.27 14.64 38.19
CA ASP A 308 4.44 14.02 37.13
C ASP A 308 5.26 13.70 35.90
N LEU A 309 6.14 14.62 35.48
CA LEU A 309 7.06 14.36 34.39
C LEU A 309 7.94 13.14 34.68
N THR A 310 8.36 12.93 35.93
CA THR A 310 9.15 11.76 36.30
C THR A 310 8.32 10.48 36.20
N LEU A 311 7.06 10.50 36.61
CA LEU A 311 6.15 9.35 36.47
C LEU A 311 5.89 9.02 34.99
N LEU A 312 5.62 10.03 34.17
CA LEU A 312 5.46 9.85 32.73
C LEU A 312 6.72 9.25 32.09
N LEU A 313 7.91 9.74 32.46
CA LEU A 313 9.18 9.22 31.94
C LEU A 313 9.52 7.82 32.46
N VAL A 314 9.01 7.41 33.63
CA VAL A 314 9.16 6.04 34.15
C VAL A 314 8.40 5.04 33.28
N GLU A 315 7.23 5.44 32.79
CA GLU A 315 6.37 4.60 31.94
C GLU A 315 6.63 4.80 30.44
N TRP A 316 7.67 5.54 30.04
CA TRP A 316 7.94 5.89 28.63
C TRP A 316 8.08 4.66 27.72
N GLY A 317 7.27 4.62 26.66
CA GLY A 317 7.14 3.51 25.72
C GLY A 317 6.32 2.32 26.25
N GLY A 318 5.75 2.43 27.45
CA GLY A 318 4.81 1.47 28.02
C GLY A 318 3.40 1.67 27.48
N ALA A 319 2.58 0.62 27.57
CA ALA A 319 1.23 0.63 27.05
C ALA A 319 0.17 0.84 28.14
N ALA A 320 -0.89 1.60 27.81
CA ALA A 320 -2.13 1.72 28.59
C ALA A 320 -1.90 1.94 30.10
N SER A 321 -1.21 3.02 30.46
CA SER A 321 -0.96 3.43 31.85
C SER A 321 -1.73 4.72 32.19
N GLU A 322 -1.78 5.10 33.48
CA GLU A 322 -2.32 6.42 33.87
C GLU A 322 -1.52 7.58 33.24
N ALA A 323 -0.28 7.32 32.77
CA ALA A 323 0.56 8.29 32.08
C ALA A 323 0.31 8.38 30.56
N ASP A 324 -0.55 7.54 30.01
CA ASP A 324 -1.08 7.68 28.64
C ASP A 324 -2.22 8.71 28.68
N LEU A 325 -1.84 9.97 28.50
CA LEU A 325 -2.68 11.15 28.64
C LEU A 325 -3.50 11.44 27.39
N ASP A 326 -3.02 11.10 26.19
CA ASP A 326 -3.79 11.25 24.95
C ASP A 326 -4.58 9.98 24.57
N CYS A 327 -4.41 8.90 25.35
CA CYS A 327 -5.10 7.62 25.21
C CYS A 327 -4.80 6.95 23.85
N ASP A 328 -3.63 7.20 23.26
CA ASP A 328 -3.19 6.57 22.01
C ASP A 328 -2.65 5.15 22.21
N GLY A 329 -2.53 4.73 23.48
CA GLY A 329 -2.08 3.42 23.88
C GLY A 329 -0.59 3.34 24.23
N VAL A 330 0.19 4.40 24.03
CA VAL A 330 1.64 4.44 24.26
C VAL A 330 2.04 5.72 24.98
N VAL A 331 2.73 5.58 26.12
CA VAL A 331 3.31 6.75 26.79
C VAL A 331 4.50 7.29 25.98
N GLY A 332 4.33 8.44 25.33
CA GLY A 332 5.32 9.03 24.44
C GLY A 332 5.25 10.54 24.31
N GLY A 333 5.59 11.01 23.10
CA GLY A 333 5.73 12.43 22.81
C GLY A 333 4.42 13.20 22.87
N GLY A 334 3.30 12.55 22.55
CA GLY A 334 1.95 13.11 22.65
C GLY A 334 1.56 13.41 24.10
N ASP A 335 1.76 12.44 24.99
CA ASP A 335 1.52 12.61 26.43
C ASP A 335 2.41 13.68 27.05
N LEU A 336 3.69 13.68 26.68
CA LEU A 336 4.61 14.72 27.14
C LEU A 336 4.14 16.11 26.73
N ALA A 337 3.61 16.27 25.50
CA ALA A 337 3.08 17.54 25.04
C ALA A 337 1.85 17.96 25.86
N LEU A 338 0.96 17.02 26.18
CA LEU A 338 -0.21 17.28 27.04
C LEU A 338 0.20 17.68 28.46
N LEU A 339 1.14 16.96 29.07
CA LEU A 339 1.65 17.27 30.41
C LEU A 339 2.30 18.66 30.46
N LEU A 340 3.20 18.95 29.51
CA LEU A 340 3.87 20.25 29.46
C LEU A 340 2.92 21.41 29.12
N SER A 341 1.84 21.16 28.37
CA SER A 341 0.83 22.18 28.07
C SER A 341 0.03 22.61 29.32
N SER A 342 -0.08 21.72 30.30
CA SER A 342 -0.85 21.91 31.53
C SER A 342 0.01 22.22 32.75
N TRP A 343 1.31 22.52 32.55
CA TRP A 343 2.28 22.75 33.62
C TRP A 343 1.84 23.80 34.65
N SER A 344 1.88 23.42 35.94
CA SER A 344 1.51 24.29 37.04
C SER A 344 2.49 25.47 37.18
N ARG A 345 1.94 26.66 37.44
CA ARG A 345 2.70 27.92 37.61
C ARG A 345 2.86 28.32 39.06
#